data_AF-A0A929X9L8-F1
#
_entry.id   AF-A0A929X9L8-F1
#
_cell.length_a   1.000
_cell.length_b   1.000
_cell.length_c   1.000
_cell.angle_alpha   90.00
_cell.angle_beta   90.00
_cell.angle_gamma   90.00
#
_symmetry.space_group_name_H-M   'P 1'
#
loop_
_entity.id
_entity.type
_entity.pdbx_description
1 polymer ?
#
loop_
_entity_poly.entity_id
_entity_poly.type
_entity_poly.pdbx_seq_one_letter_code
_entity_poly.pdbx_strand_id
1 'polypeptide(L)'
;MAVTQAQVAQLYVALFNRAAEGEGLRNWMADGANKTVAQLADSMLQAPAVRTYFNGSIDNDKDYIETIYKNILGKDYSQDPNGIDSWVKHLQAGHTRGETLVKLFEVAQSDIARAADPVAAQTFANKTAISEYVSQRIGNVSQDEEGNYNYTLFKQIISDTNATNLAHQKRLVDDAVKINFTTNDDNLVGNSSDNIYETVVSGFMGTNTFQPNDKLDAGRGNDTLKVSLDTNFTGLTTGYVKNVENLELTNTSNAVRYFNMNNIENIKNIVMIGNYATRLTNESNIATLTASDVKQGEIAIVYNPATVSGSNDTQELFLENVGTKDQKVGVNFSGIENLNITTKTQASFISGVD
;
A
#
# COMPACT_ATOMS: atom_id res chain seq x y z
N MET A 1 3.80 -5.82 26.14
CA MET A 1 3.56 -6.10 24.71
C MET A 1 4.44 -5.15 23.93
N ALA A 2 5.12 -5.62 22.88
CA ALA A 2 5.92 -4.74 22.03
C ALA A 2 5.01 -3.73 21.32
N VAL A 3 5.52 -2.53 21.06
CA VAL A 3 4.81 -1.51 20.27
C VAL A 3 4.52 -2.01 18.86
N THR A 4 3.37 -1.61 18.29
CA THR A 4 2.98 -1.98 16.92
C THR A 4 3.42 -0.94 15.89
N GLN A 5 3.47 -1.33 14.62
CA GLN A 5 3.73 -0.41 13.51
C GLN A 5 2.75 0.77 13.50
N ALA A 6 1.45 0.51 13.65
CA ALA A 6 0.43 1.54 13.74
C ALA A 6 0.67 2.52 14.90
N GLN A 7 1.08 2.03 16.08
CA GLN A 7 1.39 2.89 17.23
C GLN A 7 2.59 3.80 16.96
N VAL A 8 3.65 3.27 16.34
CA VAL A 8 4.82 4.09 15.96
C VAL A 8 4.44 5.10 14.86
N ALA A 9 3.64 4.69 13.87
CA ALA A 9 3.14 5.58 12.82
C ALA A 9 2.29 6.73 13.39
N GLN A 10 1.44 6.46 14.39
CA GLN A 10 0.68 7.48 15.11
C GLN A 10 1.59 8.48 15.83
N LEU A 11 2.66 8.00 16.47
CA LEU A 11 3.65 8.87 17.11
C LEU A 11 4.42 9.73 16.09
N TYR A 12 4.73 9.20 14.90
CA TYR A 12 5.30 10.00 13.81
C TYR A 12 4.39 11.13 13.37
N VAL A 13 3.11 10.84 13.13
CA VAL A 13 2.12 11.86 12.78
C VAL A 13 2.01 12.90 13.90
N ALA A 14 1.88 12.47 15.16
CA ALA A 14 1.68 13.34 16.29
C ALA A 14 2.90 14.23 16.62
N LEU A 15 4.10 13.66 16.61
CA LEU A 15 5.31 14.30 17.13
C LEU A 15 6.21 14.93 16.05
N PHE A 16 6.20 14.38 14.84
CA PHE A 16 7.04 14.86 13.75
C PHE A 16 6.25 15.56 12.65
N ASN A 17 4.92 15.42 12.65
CA ASN A 17 4.01 15.89 11.60
C ASN A 17 4.49 15.50 10.19
N ARG A 18 4.94 14.24 10.07
CA ARG A 18 5.44 13.64 8.84
C ARG A 18 5.19 12.14 8.86
N ALA A 19 5.09 11.54 7.68
CA ALA A 19 4.98 10.10 7.55
C ALA A 19 6.27 9.42 8.01
N ALA A 20 6.16 8.20 8.51
CA ALA A 20 7.30 7.40 8.88
C ALA A 20 7.97 6.79 7.64
N GLU A 21 9.29 6.87 7.58
CA GLU A 21 10.16 6.10 6.71
C GLU A 21 10.44 4.71 7.30
N GLY A 22 10.74 3.74 6.44
CA GLY A 22 10.89 2.34 6.85
C GLY A 22 12.00 2.09 7.85
N GLU A 23 13.17 2.70 7.69
CA GLU A 23 14.30 2.56 8.61
C GLU A 23 14.01 3.20 9.96
N GLY A 24 13.55 4.45 9.97
CA GLY A 24 13.19 5.15 11.19
C GLY A 24 12.09 4.43 11.97
N LEU A 25 11.03 3.96 11.29
CA LEU A 25 9.97 3.18 11.93
C LEU A 25 10.51 1.91 12.58
N ARG A 26 11.35 1.15 11.88
CA ARG A 26 11.99 -0.06 12.44
C ARG A 26 12.86 0.26 13.66
N ASN A 27 13.62 1.35 13.62
CA ASN A 27 14.47 1.77 14.73
C ASN A 27 13.64 2.13 15.98
N TRP A 28 12.53 2.86 15.81
CA TRP A 28 11.63 3.17 16.93
C TRP A 28 10.86 1.95 17.44
N MET A 29 10.47 1.01 16.56
CA MET A 29 9.91 -0.27 17.00
C MET A 29 10.92 -1.08 17.82
N ALA A 30 12.20 -1.11 17.40
CA ALA A 30 13.26 -1.79 18.14
C ALA A 30 13.52 -1.14 19.51
N ASP A 31 13.58 0.19 19.58
CA ASP A 31 13.68 0.93 20.85
C ASP A 31 12.45 0.70 21.75
N GLY A 32 11.27 0.53 21.14
CA GLY A 32 10.01 0.23 21.80
C GLY A 32 9.81 -1.23 22.21
N ALA A 33 10.73 -2.15 21.89
CA ALA A 33 10.52 -3.60 22.09
C ALA A 33 10.21 -3.97 23.55
N ASN A 34 10.79 -3.24 24.52
CA ASN A 34 10.60 -3.44 25.96
C ASN A 34 9.94 -2.24 26.66
N LYS A 35 9.34 -1.32 25.90
CA LYS A 35 8.70 -0.11 26.41
C LYS A 35 7.19 -0.18 26.25
N THR A 36 6.45 0.57 27.06
CA THR A 36 5.08 0.94 26.72
C THR A 36 5.09 1.99 25.60
N VAL A 37 3.96 2.18 24.92
CA VAL A 37 3.83 3.25 23.91
C VAL A 37 4.07 4.63 24.53
N ALA A 38 3.65 4.84 25.78
CA ALA A 38 3.90 6.09 26.51
C ALA A 38 5.39 6.33 26.74
N GLN A 39 6.14 5.31 27.17
CA GLN A 39 7.58 5.39 27.35
C GLN A 39 8.33 5.61 26.02
N LEU A 40 7.86 5.00 24.94
CA LEU A 40 8.39 5.26 23.59
C LEU A 40 8.10 6.69 23.14
N ALA A 41 6.88 7.18 23.35
CA ALA A 41 6.50 8.57 23.05
C ALA A 41 7.38 9.57 23.82
N ASP A 42 7.60 9.33 25.12
CA ASP A 42 8.51 10.13 25.95
C ASP A 42 9.95 10.08 25.42
N SER A 43 10.40 8.94 24.86
CA SER A 43 11.71 8.83 24.20
C SER A 43 11.77 9.63 22.89
N MET A 44 10.74 9.54 22.05
CA MET A 44 10.64 10.30 20.79
C MET A 44 10.56 11.81 21.03
N LEU A 45 9.92 12.26 22.11
CA LEU A 45 9.89 13.67 22.53
C LEU A 45 11.29 14.24 22.82
N GLN A 46 12.26 13.40 23.18
CA GLN A 46 13.65 13.83 23.37
C GLN A 46 14.45 13.87 22.06
N ALA A 47 13.92 13.34 20.96
CA ALA A 47 14.62 13.33 19.68
C ALA A 47 14.88 14.78 19.19
N PRO A 48 16.10 15.13 18.73
CA PRO A 48 16.42 16.48 18.28
C PRO A 48 15.46 17.02 17.20
N ALA A 49 15.01 16.15 16.29
CA ALA A 49 14.05 16.51 15.26
C ALA A 49 12.67 16.91 15.84
N VAL A 50 12.19 16.24 16.88
CA VAL A 50 10.94 16.60 17.57
C VAL A 50 11.11 17.91 18.32
N ARG A 51 12.19 18.06 19.09
CA ARG A 51 12.46 19.32 19.79
C ARG A 51 12.54 20.52 18.84
N THR A 52 13.15 20.32 17.67
CA THR A 52 13.23 21.34 16.60
C THR A 52 11.85 21.65 16.01
N TYR A 53 11.03 20.62 15.73
CA TYR A 53 9.70 20.80 15.18
C TYR A 53 8.77 21.59 16.13
N PHE A 54 8.80 21.28 17.43
CA PHE A 54 8.00 21.98 18.44
C PHE A 54 8.53 23.39 18.73
N ASN A 55 9.81 23.67 18.50
CA ASN A 55 10.40 25.00 18.68
C ASN A 55 10.03 25.68 20.02
N GLY A 56 10.07 24.91 21.11
CA GLY A 56 9.72 25.37 22.46
C GLY A 56 8.26 25.14 22.88
N SER A 57 7.32 24.88 21.94
CA SER A 57 5.91 24.60 22.29
C SER A 57 5.76 23.33 23.13
N ILE A 58 6.73 22.42 23.08
CA ILE A 58 6.77 21.21 23.90
C ILE A 58 6.78 21.52 25.41
N ASP A 59 7.31 22.67 25.83
CA ASP A 59 7.52 22.99 27.25
C ASP A 59 6.27 23.60 27.93
N ASN A 60 5.24 23.97 27.15
CA ASN A 60 3.96 24.47 27.65
C ASN A 60 2.84 23.45 27.36
N ASP A 61 2.04 23.10 28.37
CA ASP A 61 1.01 22.07 28.22
C ASP A 61 -0.04 22.40 27.14
N LYS A 62 -0.48 23.66 27.05
CA LYS A 62 -1.48 24.07 26.07
C LYS A 62 -0.90 24.06 24.66
N ASP A 63 0.29 24.63 24.47
CA ASP A 63 0.93 24.69 23.14
C ASP A 63 1.31 23.28 22.64
N TYR A 64 1.73 22.41 23.55
CA TYR A 64 1.96 20.99 23.26
C TYR A 64 0.68 20.32 22.77
N ILE A 65 -0.42 20.41 23.54
CA ILE A 65 -1.69 19.78 23.16
C ILE A 65 -2.25 20.34 21.86
N GLU A 66 -2.20 21.66 21.64
CA GLU A 66 -2.66 22.27 20.38
C GLU A 66 -1.87 21.76 19.17
N THR A 67 -0.55 21.61 19.32
CA THR A 67 0.31 21.05 18.26
C THR A 67 -0.11 19.62 17.92
N ILE A 68 -0.32 18.78 18.94
CA ILE A 68 -0.77 17.40 18.75
C ILE A 68 -2.15 17.35 18.08
N TYR A 69 -3.11 18.15 18.58
CA TYR A 69 -4.47 18.23 18.04
C TYR A 69 -4.48 18.58 16.56
N LYS A 70 -3.68 19.58 16.18
CA LYS A 70 -3.53 19.98 14.79
C LYS A 70 -2.93 18.87 13.93
N ASN A 71 -1.89 18.20 14.41
CA ASN A 71 -1.22 17.16 13.65
C ASN A 71 -2.13 15.96 13.37
N ILE A 72 -2.84 15.46 14.38
CA ILE A 72 -3.58 14.20 14.27
C ILE A 72 -5.06 14.38 13.87
N LEU A 73 -5.73 15.45 14.35
CA LEU A 73 -7.15 15.71 14.07
C LEU A 73 -7.37 16.83 13.05
N GLY A 74 -6.35 17.65 12.77
CA GLY A 74 -6.51 18.83 11.93
C GLY A 74 -7.33 19.94 12.59
N LYS A 75 -7.43 19.93 13.93
CA LYS A 75 -8.23 20.87 14.71
C LYS A 75 -7.35 21.80 15.54
N ASP A 76 -7.78 23.05 15.70
CA ASP A 76 -7.20 23.99 16.64
C ASP A 76 -8.19 24.41 17.74
N TYR A 77 -7.73 25.26 18.66
CA TYR A 77 -8.52 25.71 19.82
C TYR A 77 -9.82 26.43 19.44
N SER A 78 -9.89 27.08 18.29
CA SER A 78 -11.12 27.74 17.84
C SER A 78 -12.21 26.73 17.47
N GLN A 79 -11.82 25.51 17.11
CA GLN A 79 -12.71 24.44 16.66
C GLN A 79 -13.12 23.49 17.80
N ASP A 80 -12.26 23.28 18.80
CA ASP A 80 -12.55 22.39 19.93
C ASP A 80 -11.85 22.83 21.24
N PRO A 81 -12.28 23.96 21.84
CA PRO A 81 -11.67 24.47 23.06
C PRO A 81 -11.85 23.51 24.24
N ASN A 82 -13.04 22.89 24.37
CA ASN A 82 -13.35 21.97 25.46
C ASN A 82 -12.53 20.69 25.40
N GLY A 83 -12.31 20.14 24.19
CA GLY A 83 -11.45 18.98 23.99
C GLY A 83 -10.02 19.30 24.39
N ILE A 84 -9.45 20.39 23.86
CA ILE A 84 -8.08 20.81 24.18
C ILE A 84 -7.89 21.07 25.67
N ASP A 85 -8.82 21.81 26.30
CA ASP A 85 -8.78 22.07 27.75
C ASP A 85 -8.84 20.78 28.59
N SER A 86 -9.56 19.76 28.11
CA SER A 86 -9.64 18.47 28.81
C SER A 86 -8.30 17.73 28.77
N TRP A 87 -7.57 17.79 27.67
CA TRP A 87 -6.23 17.19 27.57
C TRP A 87 -5.16 17.97 28.32
N VAL A 88 -5.28 19.31 28.37
CA VAL A 88 -4.44 20.13 29.24
C VAL A 88 -4.66 19.75 30.71
N LYS A 89 -5.91 19.57 31.14
CA LYS A 89 -6.24 19.07 32.50
C LYS A 89 -5.66 17.68 32.76
N HIS A 90 -5.62 16.80 31.75
CA HIS A 90 -4.99 15.49 31.88
C HIS A 90 -3.51 15.61 32.22
N LEU A 91 -2.77 16.52 31.57
CA LEU A 91 -1.37 16.81 31.92
C LEU A 91 -1.24 17.42 33.33
N GLN A 92 -2.09 18.39 33.66
CA GLN A 92 -2.08 19.05 34.98
C GLN A 92 -2.42 18.11 36.14
N ALA A 93 -3.11 16.99 35.86
CA ALA A 93 -3.36 15.93 36.83
C ALA A 93 -2.11 15.07 37.14
N GLY A 94 -0.97 15.34 36.50
CA GLY A 94 0.32 14.69 36.75
C GLY A 94 0.68 13.58 35.76
N HIS A 95 -0.11 13.39 34.70
CA HIS A 95 0.20 12.42 33.64
C HIS A 95 1.34 12.90 32.74
N THR A 96 2.15 11.97 32.23
CA THR A 96 3.23 12.33 31.29
C THR A 96 2.66 12.75 29.93
N ARG A 97 3.50 13.40 29.12
CA ARG A 97 3.18 13.74 27.73
C ARG A 97 2.94 12.48 26.90
N GLY A 98 3.75 11.44 27.11
CA GLY A 98 3.55 10.13 26.50
C GLY A 98 2.24 9.44 26.93
N GLU A 99 1.90 9.45 28.23
CA GLU A 99 0.63 8.90 28.72
C GLU A 99 -0.58 9.62 28.11
N THR A 100 -0.49 10.96 28.02
CA THR A 100 -1.54 11.78 27.43
C THR A 100 -1.72 11.49 25.94
N LEU A 101 -0.64 11.30 25.17
CA LEU A 101 -0.72 10.91 23.76
C LEU A 101 -1.41 9.57 23.56
N VAL A 102 -1.02 8.55 24.33
CA VAL A 102 -1.63 7.22 24.24
C VAL A 102 -3.12 7.31 24.52
N LYS A 103 -3.51 8.05 25.56
CA LYS A 103 -4.93 8.21 25.89
C LYS A 103 -5.69 8.97 24.81
N LEU A 104 -5.07 9.99 24.21
CA LEU A 104 -5.64 10.73 23.09
C LEU A 104 -5.89 9.80 21.89
N PHE A 105 -4.91 8.98 21.50
CA PHE A 105 -5.08 8.04 20.39
C PHE A 105 -6.21 7.04 20.65
N GLU A 106 -6.33 6.53 21.88
CA GLU A 106 -7.43 5.65 22.28
C GLU A 106 -8.80 6.36 22.10
N VAL A 107 -8.93 7.59 22.61
CA VAL A 107 -10.17 8.37 22.50
C VAL A 107 -10.49 8.70 21.05
N ALA A 108 -9.52 9.17 20.26
CA ALA A 108 -9.71 9.54 18.86
C ALA A 108 -10.16 8.37 17.97
N GLN A 109 -9.87 7.12 18.38
CA GLN A 109 -10.28 5.91 17.67
C GLN A 109 -11.54 5.26 18.26
N SER A 110 -12.09 5.80 19.35
CA SER A 110 -13.29 5.26 19.99
C SER A 110 -14.55 5.46 19.15
N ASP A 111 -15.55 4.60 19.32
CA ASP A 111 -16.83 4.74 18.64
C ASP A 111 -17.57 6.03 19.03
N ILE A 112 -17.35 6.51 20.26
CA ILE A 112 -17.88 7.79 20.74
C ILE A 112 -17.27 8.95 19.93
N ALA A 113 -15.95 8.97 19.74
CA ALA A 113 -15.30 10.02 18.96
C ALA A 113 -15.67 9.95 17.48
N ARG A 114 -15.76 8.74 16.90
CA ARG A 114 -16.23 8.55 15.52
C ARG A 114 -17.66 9.04 15.31
N ALA A 115 -18.53 8.85 16.29
CA ALA A 115 -19.91 9.34 16.24
C ALA A 115 -19.99 10.87 16.42
N ALA A 116 -19.15 11.44 17.30
CA ALA A 116 -19.14 12.88 17.58
C ALA A 116 -18.51 13.71 16.46
N ASP A 117 -17.41 13.23 15.87
CA ASP A 117 -16.66 13.92 14.81
C ASP A 117 -16.05 12.89 13.83
N PRO A 118 -16.87 12.34 12.91
CA PRO A 118 -16.41 11.31 11.98
C PRO A 118 -15.30 11.79 11.03
N VAL A 119 -15.28 13.09 10.71
CA VAL A 119 -14.26 13.67 9.81
C VAL A 119 -12.89 13.71 10.49
N ALA A 120 -12.82 14.17 11.74
CA ALA A 120 -11.57 14.18 12.49
C ALA A 120 -11.06 12.75 12.77
N ALA A 121 -11.95 11.84 13.18
CA ALA A 121 -11.60 10.45 13.43
C ALA A 121 -11.07 9.75 12.16
N GLN A 122 -11.74 9.95 11.02
CA GLN A 122 -11.28 9.38 9.74
C GLN A 122 -9.99 10.04 9.25
N THR A 123 -9.79 11.34 9.49
CA THR A 123 -8.54 12.03 9.16
C THR A 123 -7.37 11.40 9.92
N PHE A 124 -7.53 11.15 11.22
CA PHE A 124 -6.48 10.49 12.01
C PHE A 124 -6.20 9.07 11.55
N ALA A 125 -7.24 8.29 11.24
CA ALA A 125 -7.11 6.95 10.69
C ALA A 125 -6.35 6.96 9.36
N ASN A 126 -6.70 7.89 8.45
CA ASN A 126 -6.05 8.02 7.15
C ASN A 126 -4.58 8.47 7.29
N LYS A 127 -4.28 9.42 8.18
CA LYS A 127 -2.90 9.85 8.47
C LYS A 127 -2.05 8.71 9.04
N THR A 128 -2.64 7.87 9.88
CA THR A 128 -1.96 6.66 10.38
C THR A 128 -1.68 5.69 9.23
N ALA A 129 -2.72 5.33 8.46
CA ALA A 129 -2.61 4.37 7.37
C ALA A 129 -1.65 4.80 6.27
N ILE A 130 -1.62 6.08 5.91
CA ILE A 130 -0.66 6.58 4.91
C ILE A 130 0.77 6.64 5.46
N SER A 131 0.95 6.90 6.76
CA SER A 131 2.27 6.86 7.39
C SER A 131 2.86 5.44 7.38
N GLU A 132 2.04 4.44 7.70
CA GLU A 132 2.43 3.02 7.57
C GLU A 132 2.76 2.66 6.13
N TYR A 133 1.92 3.11 5.19
CA TYR A 133 2.13 2.86 3.76
C TYR A 133 3.44 3.45 3.23
N VAL A 134 3.75 4.70 3.61
CA VAL A 134 5.03 5.34 3.26
C VAL A 134 6.19 4.53 3.83
N SER A 135 6.10 4.03 5.06
CA SER A 135 7.19 3.26 5.68
C SER A 135 7.50 1.94 4.97
N GLN A 136 6.48 1.35 4.33
CA GLN A 136 6.63 0.11 3.54
C GLN A 136 7.31 0.39 2.20
N ARG A 137 7.03 1.55 1.60
CA ARG A 137 7.50 1.94 0.25
C ARG A 137 8.83 2.67 0.23
N ILE A 138 9.10 3.46 1.27
CA ILE A 138 10.28 4.31 1.32
C ILE A 138 11.13 3.87 2.51
N GLY A 139 12.09 3.00 2.23
CA GLY A 139 12.99 2.46 3.24
C GLY A 139 13.84 3.54 3.91
N ASN A 140 14.45 4.42 3.11
CA ASN A 140 15.37 5.45 3.60
C ASN A 140 14.97 6.82 3.03
N VAL A 141 15.28 7.87 3.77
CA VAL A 141 15.08 9.25 3.32
C VAL A 141 16.26 9.66 2.45
N SER A 142 15.99 10.18 1.26
CA SER A 142 17.04 10.70 0.38
C SER A 142 17.75 11.90 1.02
N GLN A 143 19.02 12.07 0.66
CA GLN A 143 19.81 13.23 1.06
C GLN A 143 20.00 14.16 -0.14
N ASP A 144 20.07 15.47 0.11
CA ASP A 144 20.53 16.45 -0.87
C ASP A 144 22.05 16.37 -1.09
N GLU A 145 22.59 17.21 -1.97
CA GLU A 145 24.02 17.24 -2.29
C GLU A 145 24.89 17.60 -1.08
N GLU A 146 24.31 18.31 -0.11
CA GLU A 146 24.93 18.71 1.15
C GLU A 146 24.78 17.64 2.27
N GLY A 147 24.07 16.54 2.01
CA GLY A 147 23.88 15.44 2.95
C GLY A 147 22.69 15.62 3.92
N ASN A 148 21.84 16.63 3.73
CA ASN A 148 20.65 16.82 4.55
C ASN A 148 19.51 15.91 4.08
N TYR A 149 18.80 15.32 5.03
CA TYR A 149 17.65 14.48 4.74
C TYR A 149 16.45 15.28 4.20
N ASN A 150 15.93 14.86 3.05
CA ASN A 150 14.79 15.49 2.39
C ASN A 150 13.46 14.88 2.85
N TYR A 151 12.86 15.49 3.88
CA TYR A 151 11.56 15.09 4.42
C TYR A 151 10.35 15.75 3.73
N THR A 152 10.53 16.42 2.60
CA THR A 152 9.47 17.23 1.95
C THR A 152 8.24 16.39 1.63
N LEU A 153 8.41 15.25 0.94
CA LEU A 153 7.32 14.35 0.60
C LEU A 153 6.60 13.83 1.85
N PHE A 154 7.35 13.39 2.87
CA PHE A 154 6.80 12.82 4.10
C PHE A 154 5.93 13.82 4.87
N LYS A 155 6.34 15.09 4.91
CA LYS A 155 5.58 16.18 5.54
C LYS A 155 4.33 16.50 4.72
N GLN A 156 4.49 16.67 3.40
CA GLN A 156 3.39 17.01 2.50
C GLN A 156 2.30 15.94 2.50
N ILE A 157 2.69 14.66 2.45
CA ILE A 157 1.73 13.55 2.48
C ILE A 157 0.87 13.63 3.75
N ILE A 158 1.43 13.92 4.92
CA ILE A 158 0.67 14.03 6.17
C ILE A 158 -0.13 15.32 6.27
N SER A 159 0.41 16.45 5.80
CA SER A 159 -0.34 17.72 5.83
C SER A 159 -1.58 17.68 4.94
N ASP A 160 -1.47 17.04 3.78
CA ASP A 160 -2.51 17.04 2.76
C ASP A 160 -3.54 15.92 2.97
N THR A 161 -3.21 14.92 3.80
CA THR A 161 -4.14 13.83 4.12
C THR A 161 -5.32 14.32 4.95
N ASN A 162 -6.53 13.97 4.49
CA ASN A 162 -7.81 14.25 5.14
C ASN A 162 -8.70 12.99 5.14
N ALA A 163 -9.96 13.14 5.55
CA ALA A 163 -10.92 12.04 5.70
C ALA A 163 -11.24 11.26 4.41
N THR A 164 -11.02 11.80 3.21
CA THR A 164 -11.52 11.20 1.96
C THR A 164 -10.45 10.89 0.92
N ASN A 165 -9.21 11.38 1.09
CA ASN A 165 -8.19 11.33 0.04
C ASN A 165 -7.12 10.23 0.21
N LEU A 166 -7.27 9.27 1.13
CA LEU A 166 -6.26 8.25 1.39
C LEU A 166 -5.79 7.52 0.12
N ALA A 167 -6.71 7.14 -0.76
CA ALA A 167 -6.37 6.46 -2.01
C ALA A 167 -5.55 7.34 -2.96
N HIS A 168 -5.82 8.65 -2.97
CA HIS A 168 -5.03 9.60 -3.75
C HIS A 168 -3.61 9.75 -3.17
N GLN A 169 -3.49 9.87 -1.85
CA GLN A 169 -2.18 9.98 -1.19
C GLN A 169 -1.32 8.74 -1.41
N LYS A 170 -1.91 7.54 -1.38
CA LYS A 170 -1.19 6.31 -1.72
C LYS A 170 -0.64 6.34 -3.14
N ARG A 171 -1.43 6.80 -4.12
CA ARG A 171 -0.95 6.96 -5.51
C ARG A 171 0.21 7.95 -5.63
N LEU A 172 0.17 9.07 -4.90
CA LEU A 172 1.30 10.01 -4.89
C LEU A 172 2.59 9.38 -4.34
N VAL A 173 2.48 8.54 -3.32
CA VAL A 173 3.63 7.79 -2.79
C VAL A 173 4.14 6.80 -3.84
N ASP A 174 3.25 6.05 -4.50
CA ASP A 174 3.59 5.09 -5.55
C ASP A 174 4.32 5.77 -6.71
N ASP A 175 3.75 6.85 -7.23
CA ASP A 175 4.32 7.60 -8.35
C ASP A 175 5.68 8.23 -8.02
N ALA A 176 5.91 8.58 -6.74
CA ALA A 176 7.17 9.13 -6.30
C ALA A 176 8.31 8.10 -6.24
N VAL A 177 8.01 6.80 -6.16
CA VAL A 177 9.02 5.74 -5.95
C VAL A 177 8.99 4.62 -6.97
N LYS A 178 8.07 4.64 -7.92
CA LYS A 178 7.99 3.61 -8.96
C LYS A 178 9.25 3.55 -9.81
N ILE A 179 9.54 2.34 -10.27
CA ILE A 179 10.67 2.05 -11.15
C ILE A 179 10.09 1.67 -12.50
N ASN A 180 10.42 2.43 -13.54
CA ASN A 180 9.95 2.14 -14.89
C ASN A 180 11.00 1.29 -15.62
N PHE A 181 10.53 0.29 -16.34
CA PHE A 181 11.34 -0.34 -17.39
C PHE A 181 11.56 0.65 -18.54
N THR A 182 12.57 0.37 -19.35
CA THR A 182 12.92 1.15 -20.53
C THR A 182 12.65 0.34 -21.80
N THR A 183 12.83 0.96 -22.97
CA THR A 183 12.73 0.24 -24.25
C THR A 183 13.95 -0.62 -24.56
N ASN A 184 15.00 -0.56 -23.73
CA ASN A 184 16.18 -1.41 -23.84
C ASN A 184 16.03 -2.63 -22.93
N ASP A 185 16.97 -3.58 -23.05
CA ASP A 185 17.08 -4.67 -22.08
C ASP A 185 17.45 -4.10 -20.70
N ASP A 186 16.61 -4.37 -19.71
CA ASP A 186 16.78 -3.89 -18.35
C ASP A 186 17.38 -4.97 -17.41
N ASN A 187 18.09 -4.50 -16.38
CA ASN A 187 18.56 -5.34 -15.27
C ASN A 187 18.28 -4.63 -13.94
N LEU A 188 17.06 -4.77 -13.47
CA LEU A 188 16.52 -4.10 -12.29
C LEU A 188 16.70 -4.97 -11.05
N VAL A 189 17.14 -4.33 -9.97
CA VAL A 189 17.29 -4.95 -8.65
C VAL A 189 16.60 -4.07 -7.63
N GLY A 190 15.66 -4.65 -6.89
CA GLY A 190 14.95 -3.98 -5.82
C GLY A 190 15.71 -3.95 -4.51
N ASN A 191 15.02 -3.50 -3.46
CA ASN A 191 15.60 -3.33 -2.14
C ASN A 191 14.85 -4.17 -1.10
N SER A 192 14.68 -3.68 0.13
CA SER A 192 13.94 -4.37 1.19
C SER A 192 12.57 -3.74 1.48
N SER A 193 12.21 -2.71 0.72
CA SER A 193 10.91 -2.05 0.74
C SER A 193 10.03 -2.63 -0.34
N ASP A 194 8.72 -2.48 -0.18
CA ASP A 194 7.76 -2.86 -1.21
C ASP A 194 7.99 -1.96 -2.44
N ASN A 195 8.43 -2.53 -3.55
CA ASN A 195 8.72 -1.79 -4.78
C ASN A 195 7.58 -1.96 -5.79
N ILE A 196 7.38 -0.92 -6.62
CA ILE A 196 6.48 -0.95 -7.77
C ILE A 196 7.31 -0.82 -9.02
N TYR A 197 7.14 -1.80 -9.91
CA TYR A 197 7.72 -1.78 -11.24
C TYR A 197 6.62 -1.60 -12.28
N GLU A 198 6.79 -0.66 -13.21
CA GLU A 198 5.83 -0.42 -14.29
C GLU A 198 6.48 -0.71 -15.66
N THR A 199 5.75 -1.47 -16.49
CA THR A 199 6.18 -1.80 -17.85
C THR A 199 5.00 -1.89 -18.81
N VAL A 200 5.30 -1.88 -20.11
CA VAL A 200 4.35 -1.88 -21.21
C VAL A 200 4.72 -2.99 -22.19
N VAL A 201 3.73 -3.83 -22.50
CA VAL A 201 3.80 -4.79 -23.60
C VAL A 201 3.03 -4.22 -24.78
N SER A 202 3.74 -3.88 -25.85
CA SER A 202 3.17 -3.25 -27.04
C SER A 202 3.73 -3.86 -28.33
N GLY A 203 2.89 -3.87 -29.38
CA GLY A 203 3.34 -4.24 -30.73
C GLY A 203 4.27 -3.21 -31.37
N PHE A 204 4.37 -2.01 -30.79
CA PHE A 204 5.26 -0.95 -31.26
C PHE A 204 6.54 -0.92 -30.44
N MET A 205 7.68 -1.15 -31.10
CA MET A 205 8.99 -1.21 -30.44
C MET A 205 9.33 0.04 -29.63
N GLY A 206 8.90 1.23 -30.08
CA GLY A 206 9.18 2.50 -29.39
C GLY A 206 8.42 2.68 -28.07
N THR A 207 7.46 1.81 -27.77
CA THR A 207 6.65 1.85 -26.54
C THR A 207 6.67 0.54 -25.76
N ASN A 208 7.18 -0.54 -26.36
CA ASN A 208 7.39 -1.80 -25.65
C ASN A 208 8.56 -1.62 -24.68
N THR A 209 8.31 -1.78 -23.39
CA THR A 209 9.33 -1.73 -22.34
C THR A 209 9.49 -3.05 -21.61
N PHE A 210 8.79 -4.10 -22.02
CA PHE A 210 9.00 -5.44 -21.47
C PHE A 210 9.61 -6.33 -22.55
N GLN A 211 10.95 -6.40 -22.55
CA GLN A 211 11.73 -7.15 -23.51
C GLN A 211 11.91 -8.61 -23.07
N PRO A 212 12.09 -9.55 -24.02
CA PRO A 212 12.34 -10.95 -23.69
C PRO A 212 13.60 -11.23 -22.85
N ASN A 213 14.53 -10.27 -22.77
CA ASN A 213 15.80 -10.40 -22.06
C ASN A 213 15.83 -9.66 -20.72
N ASP A 214 14.75 -8.96 -20.37
CA ASP A 214 14.69 -8.15 -19.15
C ASP A 214 14.87 -9.01 -17.89
N LYS A 215 15.59 -8.45 -16.92
CA LYS A 215 15.86 -9.08 -15.64
C LYS A 215 15.33 -8.21 -14.53
N LEU A 216 14.45 -8.79 -13.71
CA LEU A 216 13.95 -8.18 -12.49
C LEU A 216 14.15 -9.15 -11.33
N ASP A 217 14.95 -8.71 -10.36
CA ASP A 217 14.98 -9.28 -9.01
C ASP A 217 14.47 -8.22 -8.05
N ALA A 218 13.21 -8.29 -7.63
CA ALA A 218 12.63 -7.24 -6.79
C ALA A 218 13.14 -7.26 -5.33
N GLY A 219 13.93 -8.25 -4.94
CA GLY A 219 14.58 -8.29 -3.63
C GLY A 219 13.68 -8.81 -2.53
N ARG A 220 13.54 -8.06 -1.43
CA ARG A 220 12.66 -8.41 -0.30
C ARG A 220 11.56 -7.36 -0.24
N GLY A 221 10.39 -7.77 0.22
CA GLY A 221 9.27 -6.88 0.38
C GLY A 221 8.01 -7.62 -0.04
N ASN A 222 6.94 -6.87 -0.22
CA ASN A 222 5.78 -7.30 -0.98
C ASN A 222 5.75 -6.51 -2.29
N ASP A 223 6.44 -7.03 -3.29
CA ASP A 223 6.75 -6.31 -4.52
C ASP A 223 5.65 -6.47 -5.58
N THR A 224 5.49 -5.46 -6.43
CA THR A 224 4.44 -5.43 -7.46
C THR A 224 5.02 -5.12 -8.83
N LEU A 225 4.75 -5.98 -9.80
CA LEU A 225 4.93 -5.70 -11.23
C LEU A 225 3.59 -5.30 -11.85
N LYS A 226 3.53 -4.11 -12.42
CA LYS A 226 2.38 -3.61 -13.19
C LYS A 226 2.71 -3.62 -14.68
N VAL A 227 1.83 -4.23 -15.47
CA VAL A 227 2.00 -4.37 -16.92
C VAL A 227 0.79 -3.79 -17.63
N SER A 228 1.01 -2.80 -18.49
CA SER A 228 0.02 -2.38 -19.48
C SER A 228 0.13 -3.24 -20.73
N LEU A 229 -0.96 -3.85 -21.17
CA LEU A 229 -0.98 -4.90 -22.18
C LEU A 229 -1.82 -4.47 -23.40
N ASP A 230 -1.14 -4.06 -24.48
CA ASP A 230 -1.76 -3.70 -25.76
C ASP A 230 -1.71 -4.84 -26.80
N THR A 231 -0.69 -5.70 -26.71
CA THR A 231 -0.52 -6.92 -27.51
C THR A 231 -0.28 -8.15 -26.61
N ASN A 232 -0.17 -9.34 -27.18
CA ASN A 232 0.15 -10.54 -26.41
C ASN A 232 1.63 -10.51 -25.96
N PHE A 233 1.87 -10.93 -24.72
CA PHE A 233 3.22 -11.20 -24.22
C PHE A 233 3.54 -12.69 -24.36
N THR A 234 4.59 -13.01 -25.11
CA THR A 234 4.97 -14.41 -25.39
C THR A 234 5.86 -15.04 -24.31
N GLY A 235 6.23 -14.29 -23.28
CA GLY A 235 7.11 -14.74 -22.20
C GLY A 235 8.54 -14.22 -22.36
N LEU A 236 9.29 -14.29 -21.27
CA LEU A 236 10.73 -14.00 -21.29
C LEU A 236 11.49 -15.19 -21.89
N THR A 237 12.69 -14.94 -22.41
CA THR A 237 13.56 -15.98 -23.02
C THR A 237 14.83 -16.16 -22.21
N THR A 238 15.72 -15.17 -22.21
CA THR A 238 16.94 -15.14 -21.39
C THR A 238 16.78 -14.29 -20.13
N GLY A 239 15.73 -13.46 -20.11
CA GLY A 239 15.30 -12.67 -18.97
C GLY A 239 14.59 -13.49 -17.89
N TYR A 240 14.34 -12.85 -16.76
CA TYR A 240 13.57 -13.41 -15.65
C TYR A 240 12.87 -12.32 -14.83
N VAL A 241 11.79 -12.70 -14.15
CA VAL A 241 11.20 -11.93 -13.04
C VAL A 241 11.12 -12.84 -11.82
N LYS A 242 11.74 -12.42 -10.72
CA LYS A 242 11.71 -13.14 -9.44
C LYS A 242 11.54 -12.19 -8.26
N ASN A 243 11.12 -12.77 -7.14
CA ASN A 243 10.82 -12.07 -5.89
C ASN A 243 9.76 -10.98 -6.04
N VAL A 244 8.83 -11.16 -6.99
CA VAL A 244 7.64 -10.32 -7.13
C VAL A 244 6.45 -11.11 -6.60
N GLU A 245 5.72 -10.57 -5.62
CA GLU A 245 4.53 -11.23 -5.08
C GLU A 245 3.26 -10.92 -5.87
N ASN A 246 3.18 -9.73 -6.45
CA ASN A 246 1.95 -9.21 -7.03
C ASN A 246 2.14 -8.86 -8.51
N LEU A 247 1.25 -9.36 -9.36
CA LEU A 247 1.20 -9.04 -10.77
C LEU A 247 -0.12 -8.33 -11.10
N GLU A 248 -0.03 -7.10 -11.59
CA GLU A 248 -1.19 -6.34 -12.09
C GLU A 248 -1.10 -6.22 -13.61
N LEU A 249 -2.09 -6.77 -14.32
CA LEU A 249 -2.17 -6.73 -15.76
C LEU A 249 -3.35 -5.86 -16.17
N THR A 250 -3.08 -4.73 -16.82
CA THR A 250 -4.09 -3.86 -17.41
C THR A 250 -4.17 -4.09 -18.90
N ASN A 251 -5.21 -4.79 -19.39
CA ASN A 251 -5.49 -4.90 -20.82
C ASN A 251 -6.06 -3.58 -21.34
N THR A 252 -5.22 -2.83 -22.05
CA THR A 252 -5.57 -1.54 -22.64
C THR A 252 -6.12 -1.68 -24.06
N SER A 253 -6.16 -2.90 -24.59
CA SER A 253 -6.61 -3.17 -25.95
C SER A 253 -8.13 -3.41 -26.04
N ASN A 254 -8.61 -3.54 -27.27
CA ASN A 254 -10.01 -3.86 -27.59
C ASN A 254 -10.24 -5.34 -27.90
N ALA A 255 -9.38 -6.24 -27.40
CA ALA A 255 -9.53 -7.67 -27.58
C ALA A 255 -8.92 -8.45 -26.41
N VAL A 256 -9.24 -9.74 -26.33
CA VAL A 256 -8.60 -10.63 -25.35
C VAL A 256 -7.09 -10.67 -25.60
N ARG A 257 -6.31 -10.68 -24.51
CA ARG A 257 -4.85 -10.74 -24.56
C ARG A 257 -4.30 -11.90 -23.75
N TYR A 258 -3.14 -12.37 -24.18
CA TYR A 258 -2.42 -13.46 -23.54
C TYR A 258 -1.15 -12.94 -22.90
N PHE A 259 -0.88 -13.41 -21.68
CA PHE A 259 0.34 -13.12 -20.96
C PHE A 259 0.99 -14.43 -20.50
N ASN A 260 2.10 -14.79 -21.16
CA ASN A 260 2.83 -16.00 -20.84
C ASN A 260 3.81 -15.77 -19.69
N MET A 261 3.68 -16.56 -18.63
CA MET A 261 4.47 -16.50 -17.38
C MET A 261 5.85 -17.17 -17.48
N ASN A 262 6.33 -17.50 -18.68
CA ASN A 262 7.64 -18.12 -18.85
C ASN A 262 8.77 -17.26 -18.23
N ASN A 263 9.54 -17.87 -17.32
CA ASN A 263 10.54 -17.24 -16.45
C ASN A 263 10.02 -16.12 -15.52
N ILE A 264 8.74 -16.14 -15.19
CA ILE A 264 8.11 -15.29 -14.17
C ILE A 264 7.58 -16.22 -13.09
N GLU A 265 8.20 -16.22 -11.92
CA GLU A 265 7.98 -17.25 -10.90
C GLU A 265 7.40 -16.69 -9.61
N ASN A 266 6.66 -17.54 -8.89
CA ASN A 266 6.21 -17.31 -7.51
C ASN A 266 5.27 -16.11 -7.30
N ILE A 267 4.51 -15.71 -8.33
CA ILE A 267 3.42 -14.74 -8.17
C ILE A 267 2.37 -15.33 -7.23
N LYS A 268 1.96 -14.55 -6.22
CA LYS A 268 0.95 -14.95 -5.22
C LYS A 268 -0.40 -14.31 -5.48
N ASN A 269 -0.39 -13.08 -5.97
CA ASN A 269 -1.60 -12.30 -6.25
C ASN A 269 -1.56 -11.79 -7.69
N ILE A 270 -2.64 -12.03 -8.43
CA ILE A 270 -2.82 -11.54 -9.78
C ILE A 270 -4.05 -10.64 -9.80
N VAL A 271 -3.90 -9.46 -10.40
CA VAL A 271 -5.01 -8.55 -10.69
C VAL A 271 -5.09 -8.38 -12.20
N MET A 272 -6.23 -8.69 -12.79
CA MET A 272 -6.51 -8.46 -14.20
C MET A 272 -7.54 -7.36 -14.34
N ILE A 273 -7.19 -6.31 -15.07
CA ILE A 273 -7.99 -5.11 -15.25
C ILE A 273 -8.21 -4.88 -16.74
N GLY A 274 -9.41 -4.48 -17.14
CA GLY A 274 -9.68 -3.98 -18.48
C GLY A 274 -10.97 -4.53 -19.07
N ASN A 275 -11.52 -3.84 -20.07
CA ASN A 275 -12.81 -4.20 -20.66
C ASN A 275 -12.82 -5.60 -21.31
N TYR A 276 -11.68 -6.04 -21.84
CA TYR A 276 -11.48 -7.39 -22.38
C TYR A 276 -10.58 -8.19 -21.44
N ALA A 277 -10.87 -9.48 -21.29
CA ALA A 277 -10.11 -10.38 -20.42
C ALA A 277 -8.64 -10.50 -20.84
N THR A 278 -7.78 -10.70 -19.84
CA THR A 278 -6.42 -11.21 -20.02
C THR A 278 -6.41 -12.69 -19.64
N ARG A 279 -5.66 -13.50 -20.39
CA ARG A 279 -5.47 -14.94 -20.12
C ARG A 279 -4.01 -15.20 -19.81
N LEU A 280 -3.75 -15.85 -18.68
CA LEU A 280 -2.40 -16.25 -18.33
C LEU A 280 -2.13 -17.66 -18.81
N THR A 281 -0.87 -17.91 -19.19
CA THR A 281 -0.39 -19.24 -19.54
C THR A 281 0.92 -19.54 -18.84
N ASN A 282 1.17 -20.83 -18.58
CA ASN A 282 2.36 -21.33 -17.90
C ASN A 282 2.53 -20.84 -16.46
N GLU A 283 1.42 -20.56 -15.77
CA GLU A 283 1.48 -20.17 -14.36
C GLU A 283 1.97 -21.36 -13.52
N SER A 284 2.96 -21.10 -12.66
CA SER A 284 3.67 -22.12 -11.90
C SER A 284 3.18 -22.24 -10.46
N ASN A 285 2.37 -21.29 -9.99
CA ASN A 285 1.81 -21.26 -8.66
C ASN A 285 0.31 -20.93 -8.69
N ILE A 286 -0.51 -21.61 -7.88
CA ILE A 286 -1.93 -21.27 -7.76
C ILE A 286 -2.06 -19.95 -7.00
N ALA A 287 -2.24 -18.86 -7.75
CA ALA A 287 -2.30 -17.50 -7.23
C ALA A 287 -3.75 -17.08 -6.93
N THR A 288 -3.92 -16.18 -5.97
CA THR A 288 -5.20 -15.49 -5.78
C THR A 288 -5.45 -14.55 -6.95
N LEU A 289 -6.60 -14.66 -7.60
CA LEU A 289 -6.94 -13.83 -8.75
C LEU A 289 -8.02 -12.81 -8.39
N THR A 290 -7.80 -11.55 -8.74
CA THR A 290 -8.86 -10.54 -8.86
C THR A 290 -9.07 -10.19 -10.33
N ALA A 291 -10.31 -10.25 -10.80
CA ALA A 291 -10.70 -9.69 -12.09
C ALA A 291 -11.57 -8.44 -11.87
N SER A 292 -11.14 -7.32 -12.45
CA SER A 292 -11.78 -6.01 -12.31
C SER A 292 -12.14 -5.43 -13.67
N ASP A 293 -13.36 -4.95 -13.82
CA ASP A 293 -13.87 -4.27 -15.02
C ASP A 293 -13.87 -5.11 -16.32
N VAL A 294 -13.68 -6.43 -16.21
CA VAL A 294 -13.72 -7.37 -17.35
C VAL A 294 -15.14 -7.52 -17.85
N LYS A 295 -15.42 -7.07 -19.07
CA LYS A 295 -16.77 -7.13 -19.68
C LYS A 295 -16.91 -8.17 -20.79
N GLN A 296 -15.79 -8.56 -21.40
CA GLN A 296 -15.77 -9.43 -22.56
C GLN A 296 -14.65 -10.48 -22.47
N GLY A 297 -14.93 -11.68 -22.96
CA GLY A 297 -13.98 -12.79 -22.99
C GLY A 297 -14.18 -13.80 -21.87
N GLU A 298 -13.09 -14.48 -21.53
CA GLU A 298 -13.03 -15.55 -20.53
C GLU A 298 -11.90 -15.24 -19.54
N ILE A 299 -12.23 -15.20 -18.26
CA ILE A 299 -11.27 -15.13 -17.17
C ILE A 299 -10.70 -16.54 -16.98
N ALA A 300 -9.42 -16.70 -17.27
CA ALA A 300 -8.75 -17.99 -17.20
C ALA A 300 -7.27 -17.85 -16.85
N ILE A 301 -6.77 -18.81 -16.07
CA ILE A 301 -5.35 -19.08 -15.88
C ILE A 301 -5.09 -20.50 -16.36
N VAL A 302 -4.13 -20.66 -17.26
CA VAL A 302 -3.63 -21.97 -17.67
C VAL A 302 -2.38 -22.26 -16.84
N TYR A 303 -2.55 -23.11 -15.84
CA TYR A 303 -1.49 -23.60 -14.97
C TYR A 303 -0.60 -24.64 -15.66
N ASN A 304 0.64 -24.74 -15.20
CA ASN A 304 1.48 -25.87 -15.52
C ASN A 304 0.85 -27.16 -14.98
N PRO A 305 0.82 -28.28 -15.74
CA PRO A 305 0.13 -29.49 -15.30
C PRO A 305 0.58 -30.05 -13.94
N ALA A 306 1.85 -29.86 -13.58
CA ALA A 306 2.37 -30.28 -12.27
C ALA A 306 1.81 -29.44 -11.10
N THR A 307 1.51 -28.16 -11.34
CA THR A 307 0.99 -27.22 -10.35
C THR A 307 -0.44 -27.56 -9.94
N VAL A 308 -1.21 -28.16 -10.85
CA VAL A 308 -2.61 -28.55 -10.67
C VAL A 308 -2.79 -30.08 -10.83
N SER A 309 -1.84 -30.83 -10.24
CA SER A 309 -1.83 -32.30 -10.29
C SER A 309 -2.42 -32.93 -9.03
N GLY A 310 -2.79 -32.12 -8.05
CA GLY A 310 -3.48 -32.56 -6.85
C GLY A 310 -4.91 -32.99 -7.16
N SER A 311 -5.59 -33.51 -6.15
CA SER A 311 -7.02 -33.86 -6.26
C SER A 311 -7.93 -32.90 -5.50
N ASN A 312 -7.38 -31.79 -5.00
CA ASN A 312 -8.06 -30.81 -4.16
C ASN A 312 -7.52 -29.39 -4.45
N ASP A 313 -7.04 -29.15 -5.66
CA ASP A 313 -6.47 -27.86 -6.02
C ASP A 313 -7.57 -26.79 -5.97
N THR A 314 -7.25 -25.63 -5.35
CA THR A 314 -8.25 -24.61 -5.01
C THR A 314 -7.86 -23.25 -5.59
N GLN A 315 -8.74 -22.67 -6.41
CA GLN A 315 -8.60 -21.33 -6.95
C GLN A 315 -9.44 -20.33 -6.16
N GLU A 316 -8.81 -19.26 -5.66
CA GLU A 316 -9.51 -18.09 -5.12
C GLU A 316 -9.71 -17.04 -6.22
N LEU A 317 -10.96 -16.68 -6.50
CA LEU A 317 -11.35 -15.69 -7.50
C LEU A 317 -12.19 -14.57 -6.87
N PHE A 318 -11.68 -13.35 -6.96
CA PHE A 318 -12.39 -12.14 -6.61
C PHE A 318 -12.89 -11.41 -7.85
N LEU A 319 -14.15 -11.00 -7.84
CA LEU A 319 -14.78 -10.30 -8.96
C LEU A 319 -15.21 -8.89 -8.55
N GLU A 320 -14.84 -7.91 -9.36
CA GLU A 320 -15.27 -6.53 -9.21
C GLU A 320 -15.75 -5.97 -10.55
N ASN A 321 -17.04 -5.67 -10.64
CA ASN A 321 -17.65 -5.12 -11.85
C ASN A 321 -17.35 -5.98 -13.09
N VAL A 322 -17.57 -7.30 -13.03
CA VAL A 322 -17.32 -8.21 -14.15
C VAL A 322 -18.61 -8.50 -14.91
N GLY A 323 -18.57 -8.43 -16.25
CA GLY A 323 -19.73 -8.64 -17.11
C GLY A 323 -20.87 -7.64 -16.89
N THR A 324 -22.01 -7.95 -17.50
CA THR A 324 -23.31 -7.29 -17.31
C THR A 324 -24.43 -8.34 -17.38
N LYS A 325 -25.68 -7.95 -17.08
CA LYS A 325 -26.84 -8.84 -17.21
C LYS A 325 -26.98 -9.45 -18.60
N ASP A 326 -26.66 -8.67 -19.63
CA ASP A 326 -26.82 -9.03 -21.03
C ASP A 326 -25.53 -9.66 -21.61
N GLN A 327 -24.38 -9.41 -20.98
CA GLN A 327 -23.07 -9.88 -21.42
C GLN A 327 -22.33 -10.52 -20.24
N LYS A 328 -22.52 -11.84 -20.09
CA LYS A 328 -21.79 -12.62 -19.09
C LYS A 328 -20.36 -12.88 -19.55
N VAL A 329 -19.43 -12.91 -18.60
CA VAL A 329 -18.02 -13.25 -18.84
C VAL A 329 -17.77 -14.71 -18.50
N GLY A 330 -17.05 -15.42 -19.37
CA GLY A 330 -16.66 -16.81 -19.11
C GLY A 330 -15.67 -16.91 -17.96
N VAL A 331 -15.72 -17.99 -17.19
CA VAL A 331 -14.72 -18.32 -16.16
C VAL A 331 -14.27 -19.76 -16.37
N ASN A 332 -12.97 -20.00 -16.46
CA ASN A 332 -12.44 -21.34 -16.74
C ASN A 332 -11.05 -21.55 -16.13
N PHE A 333 -10.93 -22.53 -15.23
CA PHE A 333 -9.65 -22.94 -14.62
C PHE A 333 -9.50 -24.45 -14.76
N SER A 334 -8.74 -24.89 -15.76
CA SER A 334 -8.49 -26.32 -15.98
C SER A 334 -7.60 -26.91 -14.89
N GLY A 335 -7.96 -28.09 -14.39
CA GLY A 335 -7.21 -28.80 -13.34
C GLY A 335 -7.47 -28.32 -11.91
N ILE A 336 -8.44 -27.41 -11.71
CA ILE A 336 -8.84 -26.96 -10.36
C ILE A 336 -10.11 -27.71 -9.95
N GLU A 337 -10.10 -28.36 -8.79
CA GLU A 337 -11.28 -29.05 -8.25
C GLU A 337 -12.20 -28.14 -7.43
N ASN A 338 -11.63 -27.10 -6.78
CA ASN A 338 -12.39 -26.19 -5.93
C ASN A 338 -12.23 -24.75 -6.39
N LEU A 339 -13.31 -24.11 -6.83
CA LEU A 339 -13.31 -22.70 -7.21
C LEU A 339 -14.10 -21.87 -6.19
N ASN A 340 -13.40 -21.04 -5.44
CA ASN A 340 -13.98 -20.12 -4.48
C ASN A 340 -14.16 -18.74 -5.14
N ILE A 341 -15.40 -18.28 -5.25
CA ILE A 341 -15.73 -17.01 -5.91
C ILE A 341 -16.29 -16.02 -4.89
N THR A 342 -15.66 -14.86 -4.79
CA THR A 342 -16.09 -13.75 -3.93
C THR A 342 -16.32 -12.49 -4.75
N THR A 343 -17.52 -11.92 -4.66
CA THR A 343 -17.82 -10.61 -5.26
C THR A 343 -17.47 -9.49 -4.28
N LYS A 344 -16.80 -8.44 -4.75
CA LYS A 344 -16.46 -7.27 -3.91
C LYS A 344 -17.61 -6.24 -3.90
N THR A 345 -17.33 -5.00 -4.28
CA THR A 345 -18.19 -3.83 -4.11
C THR A 345 -19.34 -3.75 -5.13
N GLN A 346 -19.13 -4.27 -6.34
CA GLN A 346 -20.04 -4.16 -7.47
C GLN A 346 -20.50 -5.54 -7.97
N ALA A 347 -21.72 -5.60 -8.50
CA ALA A 347 -22.28 -6.83 -9.05
C ALA A 347 -21.43 -7.36 -10.22
N SER A 348 -21.35 -8.69 -10.31
CA SER A 348 -20.63 -9.40 -11.37
C SER A 348 -21.50 -10.48 -12.00
N PHE A 349 -21.39 -10.65 -13.32
CA PHE A 349 -22.19 -11.54 -14.15
C PHE A 349 -21.28 -12.46 -14.96
N ILE A 350 -21.24 -13.73 -14.57
CA ILE A 350 -20.36 -14.76 -15.13
C ILE A 350 -21.13 -15.95 -15.68
N SER A 351 -20.48 -16.78 -16.48
CA SER A 351 -20.99 -18.03 -17.06
C SER A 351 -19.88 -19.07 -17.20
N GLY A 352 -20.26 -20.34 -17.38
CA GLY A 352 -19.29 -21.42 -17.59
C GLY A 352 -18.56 -21.85 -16.32
N VAL A 353 -19.15 -21.60 -15.15
CA VAL A 353 -18.66 -22.12 -13.88
C VAL A 353 -19.23 -23.52 -13.72
N ASP A 354 -18.43 -24.53 -14.05
CA ASP A 354 -18.75 -25.95 -13.86
C ASP A 354 -17.90 -26.54 -12.73
#